data_AF-A0A2S0IFQ9-F1
#
_entry.id   AF-A0A2S0IFQ9-F1
#
_cell.length_a   1.000
_cell.length_b   1.000
_cell.length_c   1.000
_cell.angle_alpha   90.00
_cell.angle_beta   90.00
_cell.angle_gamma   90.00
#
_symmetry.space_group_name_H-M   'P 1'
#
loop_
_entity.id
_entity.type
_entity.pdbx_description
1 polymer ?
#
loop_
_entity_poly.entity_id
_entity_poly.type
_entity_poly.pdbx_seq_one_letter_code
_entity_poly.pdbx_strand_id
1 'polypeptide(L)'
;MEAYLAFRSVPQRNGPLPQKYKELILIAINAATTHLYGPGVRRHMRNAIAHGATRAEILEAIQLTTVMGIHSCNLAVPILMEEWPTDGE
;
A
#
# COMPACT_ATOMS: atom_id res chain seq x y z
N MET A 1 19.47 15.23 -6.47
CA MET A 1 19.52 14.39 -5.25
C MET A 1 19.04 15.17 -4.03
N GLU A 2 19.62 16.34 -3.74
CA GLU A 2 19.32 17.16 -2.55
C GLU A 2 17.83 17.46 -2.35
N ALA A 3 17.13 17.95 -3.39
CA ALA A 3 15.70 18.27 -3.27
C ALA A 3 14.85 17.03 -2.92
N TYR A 4 15.16 15.86 -3.50
CA TYR A 4 14.47 14.61 -3.18
C TYR A 4 14.73 14.18 -1.74
N LEU A 5 15.97 14.28 -1.26
CA LEU A 5 16.32 13.95 0.12
C LEU A 5 15.66 14.91 1.11
N ALA A 6 15.64 16.21 0.80
CA ALA A 6 14.94 17.22 1.59
C ALA A 6 13.45 16.87 1.71
N PHE A 7 12.77 16.65 0.59
CA PHE A 7 11.35 16.26 0.56
C PHE A 7 11.08 14.97 1.35
N ARG A 8 11.84 13.91 1.06
CA ARG A 8 11.68 12.61 1.74
C ARG A 8 11.93 12.70 3.24
N SER A 9 12.83 13.58 3.67
CA SER A 9 13.21 13.69 5.08
C SER A 9 12.14 14.36 5.94
N VAL A 10 11.24 15.17 5.36
CA VAL A 10 10.21 15.89 6.12
C VAL A 10 9.35 14.95 6.97
N PRO A 11 8.64 13.96 6.41
CA PRO A 11 7.85 13.04 7.22
C PRO A 11 8.72 12.10 8.06
N GLN A 12 9.99 11.90 7.72
CA GLN A 12 10.88 11.01 8.47
C GLN A 12 11.43 11.65 9.75
N ARG A 13 11.66 12.96 9.73
CA ARG A 13 12.17 13.76 10.86
C ARG A 13 11.05 14.36 11.70
N ASN A 14 9.95 14.75 11.05
CA ASN A 14 8.85 15.49 11.66
C ASN A 14 7.52 14.71 11.55
N GLY A 15 6.50 15.17 12.27
CA GLY A 15 5.13 14.65 12.17
C GLY A 15 4.74 13.65 13.26
N PRO A 16 3.44 13.32 13.36
CA PRO A 16 2.86 12.67 14.54
C PRO A 16 3.07 11.15 14.58
N LEU A 17 3.41 10.52 13.45
CA LEU A 17 3.51 9.07 13.35
C LEU A 17 4.85 8.57 13.92
N PRO A 18 4.86 7.50 14.73
CA PRO A 18 6.08 6.77 15.05
C PRO A 18 6.73 6.15 13.81
N GLN A 19 8.07 5.98 13.82
CA GLN A 19 8.82 5.44 12.67
C GLN A 19 8.30 4.08 12.19
N LYS A 20 7.91 3.19 13.12
CA LYS A 20 7.29 1.89 12.81
C LYS A 20 6.17 2.02 11.78
N TYR A 21 5.23 2.93 12.01
CA TYR A 21 4.06 3.09 11.16
C TYR A 21 4.38 3.78 9.82
N LYS A 22 5.37 4.70 9.80
CA LYS A 22 5.85 5.27 8.53
C LYS A 22 6.43 4.19 7.62
N GLU A 23 7.20 3.27 8.20
CA GLU A 23 7.78 2.15 7.46
C GLU A 23 6.71 1.14 7.01
N LEU A 24 5.70 0.83 7.83
CA LEU A 24 4.55 0.01 7.42
C LEU A 24 3.78 0.62 6.24
N ILE A 25 3.54 1.94 6.26
CA ILE A 25 2.93 2.67 5.13
C ILE A 25 3.79 2.52 3.87
N LEU A 26 5.11 2.67 4.00
CA LEU A 26 6.01 2.51 2.86
C LEU A 26 6.04 1.05 2.35
N ILE A 27 5.94 0.04 3.22
CA ILE A 27 5.76 -1.36 2.79
C ILE A 27 4.49 -1.48 1.96
N ALA A 28 3.36 -0.96 2.44
CA ALA A 28 2.07 -1.05 1.75
C ALA A 28 2.12 -0.41 0.35
N ILE A 29 2.67 0.81 0.24
CA ILE A 29 2.81 1.50 -1.06
C ILE A 29 3.67 0.70 -2.04
N ASN A 30 4.77 0.10 -1.57
CA ASN A 30 5.68 -0.66 -2.42
C ASN A 30 5.14 -2.06 -2.77
N ALA A 31 4.33 -2.65 -1.91
CA ALA A 31 3.72 -3.98 -2.11
C ALA A 31 2.41 -3.92 -2.93
N ALA A 32 1.80 -2.74 -3.06
CA ALA A 32 0.60 -2.52 -3.86
C ALA A 32 0.71 -3.15 -5.25
N THR A 33 -0.35 -3.83 -5.71
CA THR A 33 -0.41 -4.47 -7.05
C THR A 33 -0.25 -3.48 -8.20
N THR A 34 -0.51 -2.20 -7.95
CA THR A 34 -0.30 -1.09 -8.89
C THR A 34 1.14 -0.57 -8.93
N HIS A 35 2.03 -1.05 -8.04
CA HIS A 35 3.41 -0.58 -7.94
C HIS A 35 4.46 -1.70 -7.93
N LEU A 36 4.28 -2.73 -7.09
CA LEU A 36 5.11 -3.95 -7.02
C LEU A 36 6.64 -3.71 -6.99
N TYR A 37 7.09 -2.69 -6.27
CA TYR A 37 8.52 -2.38 -6.16
C TYR A 37 9.22 -3.19 -5.05
N GLY A 38 9.60 -4.42 -5.40
CA GLY A 38 10.22 -5.38 -4.48
C GLY A 38 11.45 -4.88 -3.69
N PRO A 39 12.39 -4.10 -4.27
CA PRO A 39 13.50 -3.52 -3.50
C PRO A 39 13.03 -2.58 -2.38
N GLY A 40 11.98 -1.78 -2.64
CA GLY A 40 11.37 -0.91 -1.65
C GLY A 40 10.72 -1.70 -0.51
N VAL A 41 9.94 -2.73 -0.86
CA VAL A 41 9.32 -3.63 0.13
C VAL A 41 10.38 -4.19 1.09
N ARG A 42 11.47 -4.77 0.57
CA ARG A 42 12.55 -5.36 1.39
C ARG A 42 13.24 -4.32 2.28
N ARG A 43 13.48 -3.11 1.76
CA ARG A 43 14.10 -2.01 2.51
C ARG A 43 13.21 -1.60 3.69
N HIS A 44 11.93 -1.36 3.42
CA HIS A 44 11.00 -0.84 4.42
C HIS A 44 10.61 -1.92 5.44
N MET A 45 10.54 -3.21 5.05
CA MET A 45 10.42 -4.32 6.01
C MET A 45 11.58 -4.35 7.02
N ARG A 46 12.83 -4.22 6.56
CA ARG A 46 14.00 -4.18 7.46
C ARG A 46 13.93 -2.99 8.42
N ASN A 47 13.57 -1.82 7.93
CA ASN A 47 13.45 -0.62 8.76
C ASN A 47 12.30 -0.75 9.77
N ALA A 48 11.15 -1.28 9.36
CA ALA A 48 10.01 -1.52 10.25
C ALA A 48 10.42 -2.44 11.41
N ILE A 49 11.11 -3.55 11.11
CA ILE A 49 11.64 -4.49 12.12
C ILE A 49 12.62 -3.77 13.06
N ALA A 50 13.52 -2.94 12.52
CA ALA A 50 14.46 -2.15 13.33
C ALA A 50 13.76 -1.15 14.26
N HIS A 51 12.51 -0.76 13.94
CA HIS A 51 11.66 0.10 14.76
C HIS A 51 10.57 -0.67 15.53
N GLY A 52 10.74 -1.98 15.72
CA GLY A 52 9.89 -2.80 16.58
C GLY A 52 8.63 -3.37 15.93
N ALA A 53 8.50 -3.32 14.59
CA ALA A 53 7.43 -4.03 13.91
C ALA A 53 7.63 -5.54 14.02
N THR A 54 6.56 -6.25 14.33
CA THR A 54 6.52 -7.71 14.28
C THR A 54 6.34 -8.20 12.85
N ARG A 55 6.69 -9.48 12.62
CA ARG A 55 6.39 -10.13 11.33
C ARG A 55 4.89 -10.18 11.04
N ALA A 56 4.06 -10.30 12.08
CA ALA A 56 2.61 -10.30 11.95
C ALA A 56 2.08 -8.96 11.45
N GLU A 57 2.52 -7.83 12.03
CA GLU A 57 2.14 -6.49 11.56
C GLU A 57 2.56 -6.24 10.10
N ILE A 58 3.72 -6.74 9.70
CA ILE A 58 4.19 -6.63 8.31
C ILE A 58 3.33 -7.47 7.36
N LEU A 59 3.02 -8.70 7.75
CA LEU A 59 2.15 -9.58 6.98
C LEU A 59 0.75 -8.97 6.85
N GLU A 60 0.20 -8.43 7.94
CA GLU A 60 -1.09 -7.76 7.97
C GLU A 60 -1.11 -6.55 7.02
N ALA A 61 -0.06 -5.71 7.04
CA ALA A 61 0.06 -4.59 6.11
C ALA A 61 0.04 -5.05 4.63
N ILE A 62 0.70 -6.17 4.31
CA ILE A 62 0.68 -6.74 2.96
C ILE A 62 -0.71 -7.31 2.62
N GLN A 63 -1.35 -8.03 3.55
CA GLN A 63 -2.71 -8.55 3.37
C GLN A 63 -3.72 -7.43 3.11
N LEU A 64 -3.62 -6.30 3.83
CA LEU A 64 -4.48 -5.14 3.59
C LEU A 64 -4.29 -4.57 2.17
N THR A 65 -3.08 -4.66 1.60
CA THR A 65 -2.85 -4.20 0.22
C THR A 65 -3.53 -5.07 -0.83
N THR A 66 -3.77 -6.36 -0.56
CA THR A 66 -4.42 -7.24 -1.55
C THR A 66 -5.89 -6.89 -1.79
N VAL A 67 -6.51 -6.17 -0.85
CA VAL A 67 -7.91 -5.72 -0.95
C VAL A 67 -8.13 -4.80 -2.17
N MET A 68 -7.10 -4.10 -2.66
CA MET A 68 -7.22 -3.23 -3.85
C MET A 68 -7.74 -3.96 -5.10
N GLY A 69 -7.62 -5.30 -5.18
CA GLY A 69 -8.21 -6.07 -6.27
C GLY A 69 -9.74 -5.94 -6.38
N ILE A 70 -10.44 -5.65 -5.27
CA ILE A 70 -11.90 -5.46 -5.29
C ILE A 70 -12.33 -4.24 -6.10
N HIS A 71 -11.43 -3.27 -6.31
CA HIS A 71 -11.73 -2.07 -7.10
C HIS A 71 -12.15 -2.41 -8.53
N SER A 72 -11.63 -3.51 -9.09
CA SER A 72 -12.06 -4.01 -10.40
C SER A 72 -13.55 -4.38 -10.39
N CYS A 73 -14.02 -5.08 -9.36
CA CYS A 73 -15.44 -5.43 -9.23
C CYS A 73 -16.31 -4.21 -8.92
N ASN A 74 -15.84 -3.30 -8.07
CA ASN A 74 -16.55 -2.06 -7.73
C ASN A 74 -16.83 -1.20 -8.97
N LEU A 75 -15.95 -1.25 -9.98
CA LEU A 75 -16.16 -0.60 -11.27
C LEU A 75 -16.97 -1.47 -12.23
N ALA A 76 -16.60 -2.74 -12.39
CA ALA A 76 -17.15 -3.60 -13.44
C ALA A 76 -18.57 -4.07 -13.17
N VAL A 77 -18.96 -4.32 -11.92
CA VAL A 77 -20.31 -4.81 -11.59
C VAL A 77 -21.38 -3.77 -11.92
N PRO A 78 -21.26 -2.48 -11.53
CA PRO A 78 -22.20 -1.45 -11.97
C PRO A 78 -22.32 -1.35 -13.48
N ILE A 79 -21.19 -1.33 -14.20
CA ILE A 79 -21.19 -1.29 -15.68
C ILE A 79 -21.91 -2.51 -16.26
N LEU A 80 -21.66 -3.70 -15.72
CA LEU A 80 -22.34 -4.92 -16.14
C LEU A 80 -23.86 -4.82 -15.94
N MET A 81 -24.31 -4.21 -14.83
CA MET A 81 -25.73 -4.01 -14.56
C MET A 81 -26.38 -2.98 -15.49
N GLU A 82 -25.63 -1.95 -15.90
CA GLU A 82 -26.08 -0.95 -16.88
C GLU A 82 -26.27 -1.57 -18.27
N GLU A 83 -25.36 -2.47 -18.67
CA GLU A 83 -25.40 -3.16 -19.96
C GLU A 83 -26.19 -4.48 -19.91
N TRP A 84 -26.73 -4.87 -18.74
CA TRP A 84 -27.44 -6.15 -18.59
C TRP A 84 -28.74 -6.11 -19.40
N PRO A 85 -28.97 -7.05 -20.33
CA PRO A 85 -30.21 -7.08 -21.10
C PRO A 85 -31.42 -7.16 -20.16
N THR A 86 -32.32 -6.19 -20.23
CA THR A 86 -33.58 -6.22 -19.47
C THR A 86 -34.64 -7.09 -20.14
N ASP A 87 -34.43 -7.44 -21.41
CA ASP A 87 -35.34 -8.26 -22.20
C ASP A 87 -34.78 -9.67 -22.24
N GLY A 88 -35.45 -10.61 -21.57
CA GLY A 88 -34.96 -11.98 -21.37
C GLY A 88 -34.96 -12.86 -22.61
N GLU A 89 -33.93 -12.71 -23.46
CA GLU A 89 -33.41 -13.74 -24.38
C GLU A 89 -31.97 -14.11 -24.04
#